data_AF-A0A0W0ZD26-F1
#
_entry.id   AF-A0A0W0ZD26-F1
#
_cell.length_a   1.000
_cell.length_b   1.000
_cell.length_c   1.000
_cell.angle_alpha   90.00
_cell.angle_beta   90.00
_cell.angle_gamma   90.00
#
_symmetry.space_group_name_H-M   'P 1'
#
loop_
_entity.id
_entity.type
_entity.pdbx_description
1 polymer ?
#
loop_
_entity_poly.entity_id
_entity_poly.type
_entity_poly.pdbx_seq_one_letter_code
_entity_poly.pdbx_strand_id
1 'polypeptide(L)'
;MPLIVNLSSIHELHPTSTCVQAFKDICDQYSKKGSYCCSSFFQSWTNSAWLMYQLAMNDSKLIQPYRLGKLTTEQFLERLLQIFSFLKNVTPKKGEMERLQSKQLYSTTFPMMLLEEAWNSQVGWDAAKAGYLPALIREAERRDEKEEKASESQPKPKMDPIYFIANTNELHVLQILNMLRKEYPDLNFYRDVDVRIKEDKTPIEIAPGIFLCLSYRYQLFKTQDQTQTMNPSSTMSLLNYLVTKQLKDVPVSELRVISQHQADLVEALRVGIDADHMYQASDYFAAQTTSLKKTQ
;
A
#
# COMPACT_ATOMS: atom_id res chain seq x y z
N MET A 1 8.32 -10.07 20.21
CA MET A 1 6.98 -9.51 20.07
C MET A 1 6.73 -9.20 18.61
N PRO A 2 5.79 -9.92 17.97
CA PRO A 2 5.36 -9.57 16.62
C PRO A 2 4.96 -8.10 16.49
N LEU A 3 5.39 -7.47 15.41
CA LEU A 3 5.05 -6.08 15.09
C LEU A 3 3.91 -6.07 14.07
N ILE A 4 2.82 -5.39 14.35
CA ILE A 4 1.76 -5.09 13.38
C ILE A 4 1.92 -3.63 12.97
N VAL A 5 2.35 -3.40 11.73
CA VAL A 5 2.75 -2.08 11.26
C VAL A 5 1.86 -1.64 10.12
N ASN A 6 1.33 -0.43 10.18
CA ASN A 6 0.68 0.17 9.02
C ASN A 6 1.71 0.35 7.89
N LEU A 7 1.49 -0.25 6.73
CA LEU A 7 2.44 -0.20 5.62
C LEU A 7 2.78 1.23 5.17
N SER A 8 1.84 2.18 5.22
CA SER A 8 2.11 3.58 4.85
C SER A 8 2.88 4.37 5.90
N SER A 9 3.21 3.76 7.04
CA SER A 9 4.20 4.32 7.95
C SER A 9 5.61 4.30 7.36
N ILE A 10 5.94 3.39 6.42
CA ILE A 10 7.30 3.23 5.86
C ILE A 10 7.46 3.75 4.41
N HIS A 11 6.39 4.27 3.80
CA HIS A 11 6.41 4.93 2.49
C HIS A 11 5.49 6.16 2.51
N GLU A 12 5.37 6.91 1.42
CA GLU A 12 4.44 8.04 1.33
C GLU A 12 3.16 7.66 0.60
N LEU A 13 2.03 8.02 1.21
CA LEU A 13 0.74 8.04 0.51
C LEU A 13 0.36 9.49 0.27
N HIS A 14 0.47 9.93 -0.97
CA HIS A 14 0.06 11.26 -1.37
C HIS A 14 -1.47 11.40 -1.36
N PRO A 15 -2.00 12.62 -1.20
CA PRO A 15 -3.43 12.86 -1.22
C PRO A 15 -4.09 12.41 -2.53
N THR A 16 -5.39 12.11 -2.49
CA THR A 16 -6.19 11.73 -3.68
C THR A 16 -6.09 12.74 -4.81
N SER A 17 -5.87 14.02 -4.51
CA SER A 17 -5.66 15.07 -5.52
C SER A 17 -4.47 14.79 -6.44
N THR A 18 -3.43 14.08 -5.97
CA THR A 18 -2.26 13.69 -6.78
C THR A 18 -2.66 12.71 -7.89
N CYS A 19 -3.45 11.70 -7.54
CA CYS A 19 -4.04 10.75 -8.49
C CYS A 19 -4.91 11.46 -9.53
N VAL A 20 -5.81 12.31 -9.05
CA VAL A 20 -6.71 13.10 -9.89
C VAL A 20 -5.91 13.98 -10.86
N GLN A 21 -4.84 14.62 -10.39
CA GLN A 21 -3.98 15.43 -11.22
C GLN A 21 -3.27 14.60 -12.30
N ALA A 22 -2.75 13.42 -11.95
CA ALA A 22 -2.10 12.55 -12.94
C ALA A 22 -3.08 12.08 -14.04
N PHE A 23 -4.32 11.72 -13.68
CA PHE A 23 -5.35 11.41 -14.67
C PHE A 23 -5.78 12.63 -15.49
N LYS A 24 -5.80 13.82 -14.90
CA LYS A 24 -6.06 15.08 -15.62
C LYS A 24 -4.99 15.33 -16.66
N ASP A 25 -3.71 15.11 -16.32
CA ASP A 25 -2.60 15.30 -17.25
C ASP A 25 -2.75 14.39 -18.47
N ILE A 26 -3.24 13.15 -18.30
CA ILE A 26 -3.60 12.25 -19.40
C ILE A 26 -4.71 12.85 -20.27
N CYS A 27 -5.78 13.37 -19.66
CA CYS A 27 -6.85 14.04 -20.40
C CYS A 27 -6.31 15.22 -21.22
N ASP A 28 -5.54 16.11 -20.59
CA ASP A 28 -5.01 17.32 -21.23
C ASP A 28 -4.08 17.00 -22.40
N GLN A 29 -3.31 15.91 -22.30
CA GLN A 29 -2.38 15.47 -23.33
C GLN A 29 -3.04 14.72 -24.49
N TYR A 30 -4.04 13.86 -24.22
CA TYR A 30 -4.49 12.85 -25.20
C TYR A 30 -5.96 12.96 -25.65
N SER A 31 -6.79 13.77 -24.98
CA SER A 31 -8.21 13.92 -25.36
C SER A 31 -8.44 14.73 -26.65
N LYS A 32 -7.39 15.30 -27.25
CA LYS A 32 -7.51 16.20 -28.41
C LYS A 32 -7.85 15.44 -29.70
N LYS A 33 -9.15 15.26 -29.95
CA LYS A 33 -9.72 15.12 -31.30
C LYS A 33 -10.74 16.24 -31.56
N GLY A 34 -10.27 17.31 -32.20
CA GLY A 34 -11.12 18.24 -32.95
C GLY A 34 -11.72 19.45 -32.22
N SER A 35 -10.93 20.49 -31.94
CA SER A 35 -11.35 21.91 -32.11
C SER A 35 -10.17 22.83 -31.81
N TYR A 36 -9.78 23.63 -32.80
CA TYR A 36 -8.54 24.39 -32.84
C TYR A 36 -8.61 25.78 -32.18
N CYS A 37 -9.67 26.15 -31.45
CA CYS A 37 -9.88 27.57 -31.15
C CYS A 37 -9.82 28.03 -29.68
N CYS A 38 -9.87 27.14 -28.67
CA CYS A 38 -9.82 27.55 -27.24
C CYS A 38 -9.13 26.48 -26.37
N SER A 39 -7.80 26.42 -26.31
CA SER A 39 -7.10 25.12 -26.24
C SER A 39 -6.28 24.76 -24.99
N SER A 40 -6.36 25.48 -23.87
CA SER A 40 -5.68 25.02 -22.63
C SER A 40 -6.48 25.25 -21.35
N PHE A 41 -6.86 26.48 -21.02
CA PHE A 41 -7.53 26.77 -19.75
C PHE A 41 -8.93 26.14 -19.65
N PHE A 42 -9.80 26.39 -20.64
CA PHE A 42 -11.15 25.81 -20.69
C PHE A 42 -11.10 24.29 -20.80
N GLN A 43 -10.17 23.73 -21.59
CA GLN A 43 -9.96 22.28 -21.70
C GLN A 43 -9.54 21.67 -20.36
N SER A 44 -8.59 22.29 -19.66
CA SER A 44 -8.13 21.80 -18.36
C SER A 44 -9.25 21.82 -17.30
N TRP A 45 -10.14 22.82 -17.35
CA TRP A 45 -11.27 22.92 -16.45
C TRP A 45 -12.36 21.91 -16.78
N THR A 46 -12.71 21.77 -18.07
CA THR A 46 -13.67 20.76 -18.53
C THR A 46 -13.16 19.34 -18.27
N ASN A 47 -11.85 19.10 -18.41
CA ASN A 47 -11.22 17.81 -18.13
C ASN A 47 -11.22 17.50 -16.64
N SER A 48 -10.92 18.50 -15.78
CA SER A 48 -11.07 18.35 -14.33
C SER A 48 -12.50 18.03 -13.92
N ALA A 49 -13.49 18.76 -14.43
CA ALA A 49 -14.90 18.54 -14.10
C ALA A 49 -15.39 17.17 -14.60
N TRP A 50 -15.07 16.82 -15.84
CA TRP A 50 -15.38 15.51 -16.41
C TRP A 50 -14.73 14.38 -15.60
N LEU A 51 -13.44 14.51 -15.26
CA LEU A 51 -12.73 13.48 -14.50
C LEU A 51 -13.35 13.29 -13.11
N MET A 52 -13.62 14.38 -12.39
CA MET A 52 -14.26 14.30 -11.07
C MET A 52 -15.64 13.64 -11.17
N TYR A 53 -16.42 13.97 -12.21
CA TYR A 53 -17.70 13.32 -12.49
C TYR A 53 -17.54 11.83 -12.76
N GLN A 54 -16.57 11.43 -13.61
CA GLN A 54 -16.31 10.02 -13.92
C GLN A 54 -15.86 9.24 -12.68
N LEU A 55 -14.96 9.79 -11.87
CA LEU A 55 -14.51 9.16 -10.63
C LEU A 55 -15.66 8.98 -9.64
N ALA A 56 -16.51 10.00 -9.47
CA ALA A 56 -17.69 9.91 -8.61
C ALA A 56 -18.71 8.87 -9.11
N MET A 57 -19.02 8.86 -10.42
CA MET A 57 -19.97 7.92 -11.01
C MET A 57 -19.48 6.47 -10.97
N ASN A 58 -18.17 6.26 -10.98
CA ASN A 58 -17.56 4.94 -10.99
C ASN A 58 -16.98 4.52 -9.63
N ASP A 59 -17.15 5.32 -8.56
CA ASP A 59 -16.59 4.99 -7.24
C ASP A 59 -17.12 3.64 -6.73
N SER A 60 -18.44 3.49 -6.64
CA SER A 60 -19.08 2.26 -6.14
C SER A 60 -19.04 1.08 -7.12
N LYS A 61 -18.85 1.34 -8.42
CA LYS A 61 -18.91 0.31 -9.49
C LYS A 61 -17.55 -0.20 -9.96
N LEU A 62 -16.49 0.58 -9.73
CA LEU A 62 -15.15 0.30 -10.23
C LEU A 62 -14.10 0.47 -9.13
N ILE A 63 -14.01 1.65 -8.51
CA ILE A 63 -12.92 1.98 -7.58
C ILE A 63 -13.02 1.16 -6.29
N GLN A 64 -14.15 1.21 -5.59
CA GLN A 64 -14.33 0.50 -4.32
C GLN A 64 -14.31 -1.02 -4.51
N PRO A 65 -14.97 -1.60 -5.53
CA PRO A 65 -14.84 -3.02 -5.84
C PRO A 65 -13.39 -3.45 -6.07
N TYR A 66 -12.59 -2.64 -6.77
CA TYR A 66 -11.16 -2.93 -6.97
C TYR A 66 -10.37 -2.88 -5.66
N ARG A 67 -10.54 -1.83 -4.84
CA ARG A 67 -9.89 -1.71 -3.53
C ARG A 67 -10.27 -2.82 -2.54
N LEU A 68 -11.45 -3.41 -2.72
CA LEU A 68 -11.94 -4.55 -1.94
C LEU A 68 -11.55 -5.92 -2.49
N GLY A 69 -10.87 -5.98 -3.64
CA GLY A 69 -10.50 -7.24 -4.28
C GLY A 69 -11.66 -7.97 -4.96
N LYS A 70 -12.74 -7.27 -5.30
CA LYS A 70 -13.87 -7.81 -6.09
C LYS A 70 -13.64 -7.72 -7.60
N LEU A 71 -12.64 -6.94 -8.04
CA LEU A 71 -12.21 -6.83 -9.43
C LEU A 71 -10.73 -7.13 -9.53
N THR A 72 -10.34 -7.89 -10.53
CA THR A 72 -8.92 -8.09 -10.88
C THR A 72 -8.30 -6.80 -11.41
N THR A 73 -6.96 -6.70 -11.37
CA THR A 73 -6.22 -5.55 -11.90
C THR A 73 -6.48 -5.36 -13.39
N GLU A 74 -6.55 -6.44 -14.17
CA GLU A 74 -6.88 -6.40 -15.60
C GLU A 74 -8.28 -5.84 -15.83
N GLN A 75 -9.28 -6.38 -15.14
CA GLN A 75 -10.66 -5.90 -15.26
C GLN A 75 -10.78 -4.43 -14.85
N PHE A 76 -10.03 -4.01 -13.82
CA PHE A 76 -10.00 -2.63 -13.39
C PHE A 76 -9.41 -1.70 -14.46
N LEU A 77 -8.23 -2.04 -15.00
CA LEU A 77 -7.55 -1.26 -16.04
C LEU A 77 -8.32 -1.24 -17.36
N GLU A 78 -8.95 -2.35 -17.76
CA GLU A 78 -9.80 -2.41 -18.94
C GLU A 78 -11.03 -1.49 -18.82
N ARG A 79 -11.69 -1.49 -17.65
CA ARG A 79 -12.83 -0.61 -17.37
C ARG A 79 -12.40 0.86 -17.25
N LEU A 80 -11.24 1.14 -16.67
CA LEU A 80 -10.64 2.48 -16.74
C LEU A 80 -10.40 2.91 -18.19
N LEU A 81 -9.86 2.03 -19.04
CA LEU A 81 -9.65 2.32 -20.46
C LEU A 81 -10.95 2.57 -21.22
N GLN A 82 -12.09 2.01 -20.77
CA GLN A 82 -13.39 2.36 -21.32
C GLN A 82 -13.80 3.80 -20.99
N ILE A 83 -13.52 4.25 -19.76
CA ILE A 83 -13.73 5.66 -19.35
C ILE A 83 -12.82 6.58 -20.17
N PHE A 84 -11.54 6.21 -20.31
CA PHE A 84 -10.53 6.92 -21.09
C PHE A 84 -10.43 6.39 -22.54
N SER A 85 -11.58 6.15 -23.18
CA SER A 85 -11.65 5.49 -24.50
C SER A 85 -10.86 6.17 -25.61
N PHE A 86 -10.58 7.47 -25.48
CA PHE A 86 -9.72 8.21 -26.41
C PHE A 86 -8.28 7.69 -26.45
N LEU A 87 -7.80 7.00 -25.41
CA LEU A 87 -6.47 6.41 -25.35
C LEU A 87 -6.30 5.16 -26.24
N LYS A 88 -7.39 4.47 -26.63
CA LYS A 88 -7.32 3.20 -27.37
C LYS A 88 -6.56 3.28 -28.70
N ASN A 89 -6.50 4.47 -29.28
CA ASN A 89 -5.86 4.72 -30.59
C ASN A 89 -4.64 5.63 -30.48
N VAL A 90 -4.10 5.82 -29.28
CA VAL A 90 -2.94 6.69 -29.06
C VAL A 90 -1.66 5.91 -29.31
N THR A 91 -0.76 6.50 -30.09
CA THR A 91 0.62 6.03 -30.25
C THR A 91 1.54 6.83 -29.33
N PRO A 92 2.51 6.18 -28.65
CA PRO A 92 3.49 6.88 -27.81
C PRO A 92 4.29 7.88 -28.63
N LYS A 93 4.57 9.06 -28.05
CA LYS A 93 5.60 9.95 -28.60
C LYS A 93 6.98 9.36 -28.32
N LYS A 94 7.99 9.85 -29.05
CA LYS A 94 9.39 9.40 -28.91
C LYS A 94 9.84 9.44 -27.44
N GLY A 95 10.30 8.30 -26.91
CA GLY A 95 10.81 8.18 -25.54
C GLY A 95 9.75 7.90 -24.47
N GLU A 96 8.45 8.04 -24.75
CA GLU A 96 7.40 7.83 -23.73
C GLU A 96 7.20 6.36 -23.38
N MET A 97 7.28 5.47 -24.38
CA MET A 97 7.16 4.03 -24.14
C MET A 97 8.33 3.52 -23.32
N GLU A 98 9.55 3.93 -23.65
CA GLU A 98 10.77 3.55 -22.95
C GLU A 98 10.73 4.04 -21.49
N ARG A 99 10.26 5.27 -21.26
CA ARG A 99 10.07 5.84 -19.92
C ARG A 99 9.07 5.03 -19.08
N LEU A 100 7.98 4.55 -19.68
CA LEU A 100 7.00 3.71 -18.99
C LEU A 100 7.55 2.31 -18.72
N GLN A 101 8.24 1.71 -19.69
CA GLN A 101 8.86 0.40 -19.55
C GLN A 101 9.93 0.37 -18.45
N SER A 102 10.66 1.48 -18.22
CA SER A 102 11.64 1.55 -17.14
C SER A 102 11.02 1.53 -15.73
N LYS A 103 9.69 1.72 -15.60
CA LYS A 103 9.00 1.80 -14.30
C LYS A 103 8.54 0.44 -13.75
N GLN A 104 8.83 -0.67 -14.44
CA GLN A 104 8.43 -2.03 -14.02
C GLN A 104 6.93 -2.14 -13.70
N LEU A 105 6.10 -1.52 -14.56
CA LEU A 105 4.64 -1.55 -14.44
C LEU A 105 4.09 -2.95 -14.73
N TYR A 106 2.91 -3.23 -14.19
CA TYR A 106 2.14 -4.44 -14.45
C TYR A 106 1.71 -4.53 -15.92
N SER A 107 1.25 -3.40 -16.45
CA SER A 107 0.70 -3.27 -17.79
C SER A 107 1.78 -3.32 -18.87
N THR A 108 1.43 -3.89 -20.02
CA THR A 108 2.35 -4.02 -21.18
C THR A 108 1.97 -3.14 -22.36
N THR A 109 0.72 -2.67 -22.43
CA THR A 109 0.24 -1.79 -23.49
C THR A 109 0.35 -0.33 -23.08
N PHE A 110 0.74 0.55 -24.01
CA PHE A 110 0.93 1.96 -23.74
C PHE A 110 -0.27 2.64 -23.04
N PRO A 111 -1.53 2.44 -23.48
CA PRO A 111 -2.69 3.05 -22.80
C PRO A 111 -2.87 2.57 -21.36
N MET A 112 -2.68 1.26 -21.10
CA MET A 112 -2.82 0.71 -19.75
C MET A 112 -1.68 1.17 -18.85
N MET A 113 -0.45 1.26 -19.36
CA MET A 113 0.70 1.78 -18.62
C MET A 113 0.50 3.24 -18.18
N LEU A 114 -0.10 4.08 -19.03
CA LEU A 114 -0.47 5.45 -18.65
C LEU A 114 -1.47 5.48 -17.50
N LEU A 115 -2.55 4.68 -17.60
CA LEU A 115 -3.60 4.62 -16.57
C LEU A 115 -3.07 4.06 -15.25
N GLU A 116 -2.24 3.02 -15.31
CA GLU A 116 -1.56 2.44 -14.16
C GLU A 116 -0.61 3.45 -13.52
N GLU A 117 0.21 4.14 -14.31
CA GLU A 117 1.10 5.19 -13.79
C GLU A 117 0.32 6.28 -13.07
N ALA A 118 -0.78 6.77 -13.66
CA ALA A 118 -1.62 7.77 -13.03
C ALA A 118 -2.25 7.26 -11.72
N TRP A 119 -2.71 6.01 -11.71
CA TRP A 119 -3.24 5.36 -10.50
C TRP A 119 -2.19 5.21 -9.40
N ASN A 120 -0.98 4.81 -9.77
CA ASN A 120 0.15 4.61 -8.85
C ASN A 120 0.78 5.92 -8.37
N SER A 121 0.40 7.08 -8.93
CA SER A 121 0.93 8.39 -8.51
C SER A 121 0.62 8.75 -7.05
N GLN A 122 -0.29 8.02 -6.39
CA GLN A 122 -0.53 8.16 -4.94
C GLN A 122 0.57 7.56 -4.07
N VAL A 123 1.39 6.66 -4.62
CA VAL A 123 2.42 5.94 -3.88
C VAL A 123 3.77 6.59 -4.16
N GLY A 124 4.35 7.19 -3.12
CA GLY A 124 5.62 7.89 -3.18
C GLY A 124 6.65 7.34 -2.19
N TRP A 125 7.91 7.70 -2.44
CA TRP A 125 8.99 7.50 -1.48
C TRP A 125 9.21 8.77 -0.68
N ASP A 126 9.32 8.65 0.63
CA ASP A 126 9.71 9.74 1.52
C ASP A 126 11.09 9.44 2.10
N ALA A 127 12.09 10.22 1.69
CA ALA A 127 13.46 10.05 2.15
C ALA A 127 13.60 10.24 3.67
N ALA A 128 12.71 10.99 4.32
CA ALA A 128 12.70 11.13 5.78
C ALA A 128 12.35 9.80 6.48
N LYS A 129 11.67 8.88 5.79
CA LYS A 129 11.28 7.55 6.29
C LYS A 129 12.30 6.45 5.95
N ALA A 130 13.39 6.76 5.26
CA ALA A 130 14.38 5.77 4.84
C ALA A 130 14.92 4.91 5.99
N GLY A 131 15.01 5.46 7.21
CA GLY A 131 15.47 4.72 8.40
C GLY A 131 14.42 3.81 9.06
N TYR A 132 13.15 3.85 8.64
CA TYR A 132 12.06 3.25 9.41
C TYR A 132 12.02 1.73 9.28
N LEU A 133 12.09 1.17 8.07
CA LEU A 133 12.13 -0.28 7.89
C LEU A 133 13.36 -0.91 8.58
N PRO A 134 14.59 -0.38 8.43
CA PRO A 134 15.75 -0.87 9.20
C PRO A 134 15.55 -0.78 10.72
N ALA A 135 14.87 0.25 11.23
CA ALA A 135 14.57 0.36 12.65
C ALA A 135 13.61 -0.74 13.13
N LEU A 136 12.58 -1.08 12.34
CA LEU A 136 11.67 -2.19 12.66
C LEU A 136 12.40 -3.53 12.67
N ILE A 137 13.27 -3.77 11.68
CA ILE A 137 14.05 -5.02 11.58
C ILE A 137 14.95 -5.18 12.81
N ARG A 138 15.72 -4.14 13.17
CA ARG A 138 16.59 -4.18 14.37
C ARG A 138 15.80 -4.41 15.66
N GLU A 139 14.61 -3.83 15.79
CA GLU A 139 13.76 -4.07 16.95
C GLU A 139 13.30 -5.54 17.01
N ALA A 140 12.93 -6.11 15.86
CA ALA A 140 12.52 -7.50 15.75
C ALA A 140 13.66 -8.51 15.99
N GLU A 141 14.92 -8.11 15.74
CA GLU A 141 16.13 -8.90 16.00
C GLU A 141 16.62 -8.80 17.45
N ARG A 142 16.44 -7.64 18.11
CA ARG A 142 16.96 -7.35 19.47
C ARG A 142 16.50 -8.30 20.58
N ARG A 143 15.48 -9.12 20.36
CA ARG A 143 14.97 -10.06 21.38
C ARG A 143 15.89 -11.26 21.56
N ASP A 144 16.52 -11.73 20.48
CA ASP A 144 17.41 -12.91 20.52
C ASP A 144 18.61 -12.65 21.45
N GLU A 145 19.18 -11.43 21.42
CA GLU A 145 20.35 -11.08 22.25
C GLU A 145 20.10 -11.13 23.77
N LYS A 146 18.85 -10.98 24.23
CA LYS A 146 18.52 -11.06 25.66
C LYS A 146 18.23 -12.48 26.13
N GLU A 147 17.90 -13.40 25.23
CA GLU A 147 17.60 -14.81 25.54
C GLU A 147 18.78 -15.76 25.20
N GLU A 148 19.74 -15.34 24.37
CA GLU A 148 20.89 -16.15 23.91
C GLU A 148 21.97 -16.47 24.98
N LYS A 149 21.82 -16.07 26.24
CA LYS A 149 22.73 -16.52 27.31
C LYS A 149 22.54 -17.99 27.74
N ALA A 150 21.73 -18.79 27.04
CA ALA A 150 21.33 -20.13 27.52
C ALA A 150 21.44 -21.33 26.54
N SER A 151 21.94 -21.22 25.30
CA SER A 151 22.18 -22.45 24.50
C SER A 151 23.11 -22.30 23.30
N GLU A 152 24.26 -22.97 23.38
CA GLU A 152 25.16 -23.25 22.24
C GLU A 152 24.62 -24.43 21.42
N SER A 153 23.76 -24.13 20.45
CA SER A 153 23.66 -24.92 19.21
C SER A 153 23.01 -24.03 18.17
N GLN A 154 23.69 -23.81 17.04
CA GLN A 154 23.41 -22.74 16.09
C GLN A 154 21.92 -22.50 15.80
N PRO A 155 21.40 -21.28 16.03
CA PRO A 155 20.15 -20.85 15.43
C PRO A 155 20.40 -19.70 14.43
N LYS A 156 19.67 -19.71 13.31
CA LYS A 156 19.44 -18.46 12.57
C LYS A 156 18.80 -17.46 13.54
N PRO A 157 19.09 -16.15 13.48
CA PRO A 157 18.35 -15.18 14.27
C PRO A 157 16.85 -15.37 13.99
N LYS A 158 16.10 -15.68 15.04
CA LYS A 158 14.66 -15.90 15.00
C LYS A 158 14.01 -14.53 15.17
N MET A 159 14.13 -13.72 14.13
CA MET A 159 13.49 -12.42 14.04
C MET A 159 11.99 -12.53 14.36
N ASP A 160 11.51 -11.72 15.30
CA ASP A 160 10.08 -11.60 15.55
C ASP A 160 9.36 -11.15 14.27
N PRO A 161 8.20 -11.75 13.92
CA PRO A 161 7.57 -11.45 12.65
C PRO A 161 7.02 -10.03 12.59
N ILE A 162 7.24 -9.37 11.44
CA ILE A 162 6.68 -8.05 11.13
C ILE A 162 5.53 -8.23 10.15
N TYR A 163 4.33 -7.82 10.55
CA TYR A 163 3.11 -7.85 9.73
C TYR A 163 2.76 -6.44 9.27
N PHE A 164 2.96 -6.17 7.98
CA PHE A 164 2.50 -4.94 7.34
C PHE A 164 1.03 -5.03 6.96
N ILE A 165 0.20 -4.13 7.50
CA ILE A 165 -1.23 -4.02 7.16
C ILE A 165 -1.47 -2.86 6.19
N ALA A 166 -2.25 -3.09 5.14
CA ALA A 166 -2.51 -2.09 4.10
C ALA A 166 -3.98 -2.08 3.63
N ASN A 167 -4.57 -0.89 3.56
CA ASN A 167 -5.86 -0.60 2.91
C ASN A 167 -5.51 -0.14 1.50
N THR A 168 -5.28 -1.09 0.62
CA THR A 168 -4.62 -0.82 -0.67
C THR A 168 -5.24 -1.68 -1.77
N ASN A 169 -4.64 -1.65 -2.94
CA ASN A 169 -4.98 -2.48 -4.09
C ASN A 169 -3.70 -3.10 -4.66
N GLU A 170 -3.85 -4.04 -5.59
CA GLU A 170 -2.75 -4.80 -6.15
C GLU A 170 -1.71 -3.91 -6.86
N LEU A 171 -2.13 -2.93 -7.67
CA LEU A 171 -1.21 -2.01 -8.37
C LEU A 171 -0.36 -1.19 -7.39
N HIS A 172 -0.98 -0.66 -6.34
CA HIS A 172 -0.26 0.06 -5.28
C HIS A 172 0.74 -0.85 -4.55
N VAL A 173 0.38 -2.11 -4.26
CA VAL A 173 1.30 -3.06 -3.61
C VAL A 173 2.51 -3.36 -4.49
N LEU A 174 2.30 -3.60 -5.79
CA LEU A 174 3.39 -3.81 -6.73
C LEU A 174 4.34 -2.60 -6.78
N GLN A 175 3.78 -1.38 -6.83
CA GLN A 175 4.56 -0.14 -6.79
C GLN A 175 5.36 -0.01 -5.49
N ILE A 176 4.76 -0.31 -4.34
CA ILE A 176 5.43 -0.28 -3.02
C ILE A 176 6.57 -1.30 -3.00
N LEU A 177 6.35 -2.54 -3.45
CA LEU A 177 7.39 -3.58 -3.45
C LEU A 177 8.56 -3.21 -4.35
N ASN A 178 8.29 -2.68 -5.54
CA ASN A 178 9.35 -2.21 -6.45
C ASN A 178 10.16 -1.07 -5.83
N MET A 179 9.49 -0.14 -5.15
CA MET A 179 10.13 0.95 -4.42
C MET A 179 10.99 0.42 -3.26
N LEU A 180 10.46 -0.45 -2.40
CA LEU A 180 11.21 -1.01 -1.27
C LEU A 180 12.45 -1.78 -1.73
N ARG A 181 12.35 -2.59 -2.79
CA ARG A 181 13.51 -3.31 -3.36
C ARG A 181 14.58 -2.38 -3.89
N LYS A 182 14.19 -1.23 -4.43
CA LYS A 182 15.11 -0.22 -4.96
C LYS A 182 15.82 0.52 -3.82
N GLU A 183 15.08 0.93 -2.80
CA GLU A 183 15.61 1.75 -1.70
C GLU A 183 16.33 0.91 -0.63
N TYR A 184 16.06 -0.39 -0.57
CA TYR A 184 16.69 -1.33 0.36
C TYR A 184 17.27 -2.56 -0.37
N PRO A 185 18.31 -2.38 -1.22
CA PRO A 185 18.89 -3.47 -2.01
C PRO A 185 19.57 -4.56 -1.17
N ASP A 186 20.01 -4.21 0.05
CA ASP A 186 20.66 -5.15 0.97
C ASP A 186 19.66 -6.07 1.70
N LEU A 187 18.36 -5.75 1.65
CA LEU A 187 17.32 -6.61 2.18
C LEU A 187 16.96 -7.70 1.18
N ASN A 188 16.89 -8.95 1.65
CA ASN A 188 16.56 -10.13 0.84
C ASN A 188 15.06 -10.22 0.52
N PHE A 189 14.52 -9.22 -0.18
CA PHE A 189 13.16 -9.29 -0.69
C PHE A 189 13.02 -10.41 -1.72
N TYR A 190 11.98 -11.23 -1.56
CA TYR A 190 11.62 -12.21 -2.56
C TYR A 190 11.21 -11.50 -3.86
N ARG A 191 11.66 -12.02 -4.99
CA ARG A 191 11.38 -11.44 -6.32
C ARG A 191 9.96 -11.78 -6.77
N ASP A 192 9.59 -13.05 -6.66
CA ASP A 192 8.32 -13.58 -7.17
C ASP A 192 7.25 -13.67 -6.06
N VAL A 193 6.89 -12.51 -5.53
CA VAL A 193 5.81 -12.40 -4.54
C VAL A 193 4.47 -12.31 -5.29
N ASP A 194 3.65 -13.34 -5.18
CA ASP A 194 2.30 -13.30 -5.74
C ASP A 194 1.39 -12.47 -4.84
N VAL A 195 1.03 -11.27 -5.31
CA VAL A 195 0.11 -10.33 -4.63
C VAL A 195 -1.28 -10.29 -5.26
N ARG A 196 -1.58 -11.16 -6.23
CA ARG A 196 -2.88 -11.18 -6.92
C ARG A 196 -4.04 -11.40 -5.95
N ILE A 197 -5.23 -10.96 -6.34
CA ILE A 197 -6.44 -11.29 -5.60
C ILE A 197 -6.65 -12.81 -5.61
N LYS A 198 -6.80 -13.39 -4.42
CA LYS A 198 -7.07 -14.81 -4.20
C LYS A 198 -8.00 -14.96 -3.00
N GLU A 199 -8.68 -16.10 -2.92
CA GLU A 199 -9.46 -16.48 -1.74
C GLU A 199 -8.58 -16.80 -0.53
N ASP A 200 -7.30 -17.10 -0.79
CA ASP A 200 -6.31 -17.36 0.24
C ASP A 200 -6.01 -16.08 1.07
N LYS A 201 -6.16 -16.23 2.38
CA LYS A 201 -6.04 -15.19 3.40
C LYS A 201 -4.78 -15.37 4.25
N THR A 202 -3.81 -16.17 3.83
CA THR A 202 -2.52 -16.23 4.51
C THR A 202 -1.72 -14.94 4.26
N PRO A 203 -1.08 -14.37 5.30
CA PRO A 203 -0.11 -13.29 5.12
C PRO A 203 0.98 -13.69 4.12
N ILE A 204 1.38 -12.75 3.28
CA ILE A 204 2.35 -13.00 2.21
C ILE A 204 3.74 -12.64 2.72
N GLU A 205 4.64 -13.61 2.86
CA GLU A 205 6.02 -13.29 3.19
C GLU A 205 6.72 -12.61 2.00
N ILE A 206 7.33 -11.45 2.24
CA ILE A 206 8.01 -10.65 1.20
C ILE A 206 9.51 -10.56 1.38
N ALA A 207 9.98 -10.85 2.58
CA ALA A 207 11.36 -11.03 2.99
C ALA A 207 11.34 -11.89 4.26
N PRO A 208 12.45 -12.55 4.66
CA PRO A 208 12.47 -13.39 5.85
C PRO A 208 11.89 -12.68 7.09
N GLY A 209 10.81 -13.22 7.66
CA GLY A 209 10.16 -12.66 8.85
C GLY A 209 9.30 -11.41 8.60
N ILE A 210 9.12 -10.98 7.35
CA ILE A 210 8.34 -9.80 6.97
C ILE A 210 7.16 -10.21 6.10
N PHE A 211 5.95 -9.93 6.57
CA PHE A 211 4.69 -10.38 5.98
C PHE A 211 3.81 -9.20 5.56
N LEU A 212 3.08 -9.33 4.45
CA LEU A 212 2.04 -8.42 4.01
C LEU A 212 0.64 -9.00 4.25
N CYS A 213 -0.20 -8.20 4.88
CA CYS A 213 -1.61 -8.46 5.09
C CYS A 213 -2.43 -7.45 4.27
N LEU A 214 -2.97 -7.92 3.15
CA LEU A 214 -3.55 -7.07 2.11
C LEU A 214 -5.07 -7.03 2.19
N SER A 215 -5.65 -5.88 2.51
CA SER A 215 -7.11 -5.69 2.72
C SER A 215 -7.99 -6.38 1.67
N TYR A 216 -7.60 -6.30 0.40
CA TYR A 216 -8.37 -6.85 -0.73
C TYR A 216 -8.40 -8.39 -0.79
N ARG A 217 -7.41 -9.10 -0.23
CA ARG A 217 -7.47 -10.57 -0.11
C ARG A 217 -8.40 -11.01 1.01
N TYR A 218 -8.44 -10.26 2.10
CA TYR A 218 -9.36 -10.51 3.20
C TYR A 218 -10.78 -10.02 2.90
N GLN A 219 -10.93 -9.11 1.93
CA GLN A 219 -12.13 -8.32 1.68
C GLN A 219 -12.59 -7.52 2.92
N LEU A 220 -11.61 -7.06 3.70
CA LEU A 220 -11.79 -6.31 4.95
C LEU A 220 -10.92 -5.06 4.92
N PHE A 221 -11.45 -3.93 5.36
CA PHE A 221 -10.61 -2.75 5.64
C PHE A 221 -9.97 -2.87 7.03
N LYS A 222 -8.94 -2.05 7.27
CA LYS A 222 -8.20 -1.97 8.55
C LYS A 222 -9.10 -1.82 9.77
N THR A 223 -10.14 -0.99 9.68
CA THR A 223 -11.06 -0.71 10.79
C THR A 223 -12.46 -1.26 10.52
N GLN A 224 -13.22 -1.52 11.59
CA GLN A 224 -14.60 -1.99 11.43
C GLN A 224 -15.49 -0.94 10.77
N ASP A 225 -15.37 0.34 11.15
CA ASP A 225 -16.22 1.42 10.61
C ASP A 225 -16.11 1.52 9.07
N GLN A 226 -14.88 1.40 8.54
CA GLN A 226 -14.64 1.36 7.10
C GLN A 226 -15.29 0.14 6.46
N THR A 227 -15.20 -1.01 7.13
CA THR A 227 -15.80 -2.26 6.64
C THR A 227 -17.32 -2.20 6.64
N GLN A 228 -17.93 -1.64 7.69
CA GLN A 228 -19.38 -1.48 7.81
C GLN A 228 -19.96 -0.49 6.79
N THR A 229 -19.18 0.51 6.39
CA THR A 229 -19.59 1.45 5.32
C THR A 229 -19.84 0.71 3.99
N MET A 230 -19.06 -0.33 3.69
CA MET A 230 -19.19 -1.10 2.43
C MET A 230 -19.96 -2.41 2.58
N ASN A 231 -19.94 -2.99 3.78
CA ASN A 231 -20.69 -4.18 4.14
C ASN A 231 -21.23 -4.02 5.56
N PRO A 232 -22.44 -3.45 5.73
CA PRO A 232 -23.02 -3.17 7.05
C PRO A 232 -23.17 -4.40 7.96
N SER A 233 -23.22 -5.60 7.36
CA SER A 233 -23.31 -6.87 8.09
C SER A 233 -21.97 -7.37 8.65
N SER A 234 -20.85 -6.78 8.24
CA SER A 234 -19.53 -7.20 8.73
C SER A 234 -19.26 -6.66 10.14
N THR A 235 -18.82 -7.55 11.03
CA THR A 235 -18.35 -7.22 12.38
C THR A 235 -16.83 -7.34 12.50
N MET A 236 -16.14 -7.64 11.40
CA MET A 236 -14.72 -7.92 11.38
C MET A 236 -13.97 -6.82 10.62
N SER A 237 -12.82 -6.43 11.16
CA SER A 237 -11.82 -5.60 10.48
C SER A 237 -10.60 -6.45 10.13
N LEU A 238 -9.71 -5.96 9.26
CA LEU A 238 -8.46 -6.65 8.94
C LEU A 238 -7.60 -6.82 10.20
N LEU A 239 -7.50 -5.79 11.04
CA LEU A 239 -6.71 -5.86 12.27
C LEU A 239 -7.29 -6.90 13.25
N ASN A 240 -8.62 -6.90 13.44
CA ASN A 240 -9.31 -7.90 14.25
C ASN A 240 -9.11 -9.32 13.69
N TYR A 241 -9.23 -9.51 12.37
CA TYR A 241 -9.00 -10.80 11.75
C TYR A 241 -7.57 -11.30 11.99
N LEU A 242 -6.56 -10.42 11.86
CA LEU A 242 -5.18 -10.79 12.10
C LEU A 242 -4.96 -11.22 13.54
N VAL A 243 -5.41 -10.44 14.52
CA VAL A 243 -5.23 -10.74 15.95
C VAL A 243 -5.99 -12.01 16.35
N THR A 244 -7.26 -12.13 15.96
CA THR A 244 -8.14 -13.21 16.49
C THR A 244 -8.12 -14.49 15.68
N LYS A 245 -7.64 -14.47 14.43
CA LYS A 245 -7.61 -15.65 13.54
C LYS A 245 -6.22 -16.06 13.12
N GLN A 246 -5.38 -15.12 12.66
CA GLN A 246 -4.04 -15.44 12.17
C GLN A 246 -3.01 -15.57 13.30
N LEU A 247 -3.09 -14.69 14.29
CA LEU A 247 -2.19 -14.63 15.44
C LEU A 247 -2.83 -15.18 16.72
N LYS A 248 -3.80 -16.09 16.59
CA LYS A 248 -4.59 -16.63 17.70
C LYS A 248 -3.76 -17.25 18.82
N ASP A 249 -2.56 -17.73 18.49
CA ASP A 249 -1.65 -18.42 19.41
C ASP A 249 -0.65 -17.44 20.08
N VAL A 250 -0.67 -16.15 19.68
CA VAL A 250 0.15 -15.10 20.29
C VAL A 250 -0.72 -14.32 21.28
N PRO A 251 -0.33 -14.21 22.57
CA PRO A 251 -1.05 -13.38 23.53
C PRO A 251 -1.14 -11.94 23.03
N VAL A 252 -2.29 -11.30 23.19
CA VAL A 252 -2.50 -9.93 22.73
C VAL A 252 -1.54 -8.94 23.42
N SER A 253 -1.14 -9.24 24.66
CA SER A 253 -0.10 -8.54 25.41
C SER A 253 1.31 -8.66 24.81
N GLU A 254 1.53 -9.54 23.84
CA GLU A 254 2.80 -9.70 23.13
C GLU A 254 2.80 -9.07 21.73
N LEU A 255 1.70 -8.45 21.33
CA LEU A 255 1.56 -7.76 20.05
C LEU A 255 1.84 -6.27 20.22
N ARG A 256 2.58 -5.68 19.28
CA ARG A 256 2.75 -4.24 19.19
C ARG A 256 2.14 -3.70 17.91
N VAL A 257 1.45 -2.57 18.00
CA VAL A 257 0.84 -1.90 16.84
C VAL A 257 1.51 -0.56 16.61
N ILE A 258 1.97 -0.33 15.37
CA ILE A 258 2.56 0.93 14.94
C ILE A 258 1.75 1.45 13.77
N SER A 259 1.12 2.62 13.91
CA SER A 259 0.34 3.21 12.81
C SER A 259 0.49 4.73 12.76
N GLN A 260 0.39 5.29 11.55
CA GLN A 260 0.26 6.72 11.33
C GLN A 260 -1.21 7.20 11.37
N HIS A 261 -2.18 6.29 11.47
CA HIS A 261 -3.60 6.63 11.49
C HIS A 261 -4.21 6.28 12.84
N GLN A 262 -4.79 7.28 13.51
CA GLN A 262 -5.44 7.12 14.81
C GLN A 262 -6.54 6.06 14.80
N ALA A 263 -7.28 5.92 13.70
CA ALA A 263 -8.35 4.93 13.59
C ALA A 263 -7.84 3.48 13.72
N ASP A 264 -6.62 3.19 13.26
CA ASP A 264 -6.03 1.86 13.41
C ASP A 264 -5.69 1.57 14.88
N LEU A 265 -5.23 2.58 15.64
CA LEU A 265 -4.93 2.45 17.07
C LEU A 265 -6.21 2.31 17.91
N VAL A 266 -7.29 3.00 17.52
CA VAL A 266 -8.60 2.80 18.16
C VAL A 266 -9.11 1.37 17.93
N GLU A 267 -8.95 0.85 16.70
CA GLU A 267 -9.28 -0.55 16.41
C GLU A 267 -8.39 -1.53 17.18
N ALA A 268 -7.08 -1.24 17.34
CA ALA A 268 -6.14 -2.03 18.13
C ALA A 268 -6.57 -2.16 19.60
N LEU A 269 -6.99 -1.04 20.22
CA LEU A 269 -7.54 -1.04 21.57
C LEU A 269 -8.80 -1.90 21.66
N ARG A 270 -9.67 -1.80 20.64
CA ARG A 270 -10.93 -2.54 20.57
C ARG A 270 -10.75 -4.06 20.48
N VAL A 271 -9.65 -4.51 19.89
CA VAL A 271 -9.29 -5.93 19.81
C VAL A 271 -8.48 -6.41 21.03
N GLY A 272 -8.27 -5.54 22.02
CA GLY A 272 -7.68 -5.86 23.31
C GLY A 272 -6.18 -5.61 23.43
N ILE A 273 -5.57 -4.87 22.50
CA ILE A 273 -4.14 -4.51 22.59
C ILE A 273 -3.97 -3.34 23.55
N ASP A 274 -3.12 -3.53 24.56
CA ASP A 274 -2.86 -2.54 25.60
C ASP A 274 -2.26 -1.25 25.03
N ALA A 275 -2.61 -0.12 25.65
CA ALA A 275 -2.15 1.20 25.22
C ALA A 275 -0.62 1.34 25.19
N ASP A 276 0.08 0.65 26.10
CA ASP A 276 1.53 0.68 26.18
C ASP A 276 2.23 -0.04 25.00
N HIS A 277 1.48 -0.81 24.22
CA HIS A 277 1.95 -1.52 23.02
C HIS A 277 1.43 -0.90 21.71
N MET A 278 0.79 0.26 21.79
CA MET A 278 0.29 1.00 20.63
C MET A 278 1.08 2.29 20.44
N TYR A 279 1.58 2.51 19.22
CA TYR A 279 2.44 3.65 18.94
C TYR A 279 1.97 4.41 17.71
N GLN A 280 1.90 5.74 17.84
CA GLN A 280 1.90 6.63 16.69
C GLN A 280 3.24 6.52 15.97
N ALA A 281 3.22 6.34 14.65
CA ALA A 281 4.42 6.08 13.87
C ALA A 281 5.45 7.21 14.00
N SER A 282 5.01 8.48 13.99
CA SER A 282 5.90 9.63 14.18
C SER A 282 6.70 9.52 15.47
N ASP A 283 6.03 9.18 16.56
CA ASP A 283 6.61 9.18 17.91
C ASP A 283 7.53 7.96 18.08
N TYR A 284 7.09 6.81 17.58
CA TYR A 284 7.86 5.57 17.57
C TYR A 284 9.21 5.76 16.87
N PHE A 285 9.21 6.27 15.63
CA PHE A 285 10.43 6.41 14.86
C PHE A 285 11.30 7.59 15.30
N ALA A 286 10.71 8.65 15.85
CA ALA A 286 11.48 9.75 16.48
C ALA A 286 12.26 9.25 17.71
N ALA A 287 11.65 8.41 18.55
CA ALA A 287 12.31 7.81 19.71
C ALA A 287 13.46 6.88 19.29
N GLN A 288 13.25 6.04 18.27
CA GLN A 288 14.29 5.16 17.72
C GLN A 288 15.47 5.95 17.17
N THR A 289 15.21 7.02 16.41
CA THR A 289 16.25 7.91 15.86
C THR A 289 17.07 8.59 16.96
N THR A 290 16.40 9.00 18.05
CA THR A 290 17.07 9.63 19.20
C THR A 290 17.94 8.61 19.97
N SER A 291 17.48 7.36 20.09
CA SER A 291 18.26 6.30 20.74
C SER A 291 19.57 5.98 19.98
N LEU A 292 19.53 6.00 18.64
CA LEU A 292 20.71 5.76 17.80
C LEU A 292 21.76 6.84 17.98
N LYS A 293 21.37 8.12 18.08
CA LYS A 293 22.29 9.24 18.30
C LYS A 293 22.97 9.23 19.67
N LYS A 294 22.41 8.54 20.67
CA LYS A 294 22.99 8.40 22.01
C LYS A 294 23.97 7.23 22.13
N THR A 295 23.98 6.33 21.14
CA THR A 295 24.80 5.10 21.15
C THR A 295 25.99 5.17 20.19
N GLN A 296 26.18 6.33 19.52
CA GLN A 296 27.36 6.71 18.75
C GLN A 296 28.17 7.73 19.53
#